data_AF-A0A0Q5ZJ77-F1
#
_entry.id   AF-A0A0Q5ZJ77-F1
#
_cell.length_a   1.000
_cell.length_b   1.000
_cell.length_c   1.000
_cell.angle_alpha   90.00
_cell.angle_beta   90.00
_cell.angle_gamma   90.00
#
_symmetry.space_group_name_H-M   'P 1'
#
loop_
_entity.id
_entity.type
_entity.pdbx_description
1 polymer ?
#
loop_
_entity_poly.entity_id
_entity_poly.type
_entity_poly.pdbx_seq_one_letter_code
_entity_poly.pdbx_strand_id
1 'polypeptide(L)' 'MHRIVLIFAISTLLGGCGWFERKVTANITGHAVTCVEGVAYLQFPSGVTVQYDRSGRIKTC' A
#
# COMPACT_ATOMS: atom_id res chain seq x y z
N MET A 1 -14.83 3.43 -30.97
CA MET A 1 -14.29 4.35 -29.94
C MET A 1 -14.60 3.88 -28.51
N HIS A 2 -15.82 3.46 -28.16
CA HIS A 2 -16.15 3.00 -26.79
C HIS A 2 -15.26 1.88 -26.23
N ARG A 3 -14.87 0.89 -27.04
CA ARG A 3 -14.00 -0.21 -26.59
C ARG A 3 -12.60 0.27 -26.15
N ILE A 4 -12.05 1.30 -26.81
CA ILE A 4 -10.72 1.83 -26.49
C ILE A 4 -10.77 2.59 -25.16
N VAL A 5 -11.81 3.38 -24.92
CA VAL A 5 -12.04 4.08 -23.64
C VAL A 5 -12.14 3.09 -22.49
N LEU A 6 -12.83 1.98 -22.71
CA LEU A 6 -13.03 0.93 -21.69
C LEU A 6 -11.73 0.18 -21.36
N ILE A 7 -10.91 -0.11 -22.37
CA ILE A 7 -9.58 -0.71 -22.18
C ILE A 7 -8.65 0.25 -21.40
N PHE A 8 -8.70 1.54 -21.73
CA PHE A 8 -7.89 2.55 -21.04
C PHE A 8 -8.29 2.69 -19.55
N ALA A 9 -9.60 2.71 -19.26
CA ALA A 9 -10.11 2.76 -17.90
C ALA A 9 -9.74 1.52 -17.05
N ILE A 10 -9.69 0.34 -17.67
CA ILE A 10 -9.24 -0.89 -16.99
C ILE A 10 -7.73 -0.81 -16.71
N SER A 11 -6.94 -0.31 -17.65
CA SER A 11 -5.47 -0.22 -17.46
C SER A 11 -5.05 0.72 -16.31
N THR A 12 -5.78 1.80 -16.07
CA THR A 12 -5.52 2.72 -14.94
C THR A 12 -5.90 2.13 -13.59
N LEU A 13 -6.88 1.23 -13.55
CA LEU A 13 -7.26 0.49 -12.34
C LEU A 13 -6.18 -0.54 -11.96
N LEU A 14 -5.61 -1.27 -12.92
CA LEU A 14 -4.54 -2.24 -12.64
C LEU A 14 -3.19 -1.59 -12.28
N GLY A 15 -2.84 -0.46 -12.89
CA GLY A 15 -1.61 0.28 -12.56
C GLY A 15 -1.66 1.06 -11.24
N GLY A 16 -2.86 1.21 -10.64
CA GLY A 16 -3.10 2.01 -9.44
C GLY A 16 -2.89 1.27 -8.11
N CYS A 17 -2.89 -0.07 -8.12
CA CYS A 17 -2.96 -0.89 -6.90
C CYS A 17 -1.73 -0.83 -5.97
N GLY A 18 -0.67 -0.10 -6.31
CA GLY A 18 0.45 0.19 -5.37
C GLY A 18 0.78 1.67 -5.28
N TRP A 19 0.43 2.46 -6.29
CA TRP A 19 0.66 3.91 -6.28
C TRP A 19 -0.32 4.61 -5.35
N PHE A 20 -1.58 4.19 -5.30
CA PHE A 20 -2.56 4.74 -4.38
C PHE A 20 -2.17 4.47 -2.91
N GLU A 21 -1.70 3.27 -2.61
CA GLU A 21 -1.28 2.94 -1.24
C GLU A 21 -0.09 3.80 -0.78
N ARG A 22 0.87 4.03 -1.69
CA ARG A 22 2.09 4.78 -1.40
C ARG A 22 1.88 6.30 -1.40
N LYS A 23 1.04 6.84 -2.29
CA LYS A 23 0.88 8.31 -2.46
C LYS A 23 -0.35 8.89 -1.80
N VAL A 24 -1.41 8.10 -1.61
CA VAL A 24 -2.68 8.59 -1.07
C VAL A 24 -2.84 8.12 0.37
N THR A 25 -2.82 6.82 0.65
CA THR A 25 -2.96 6.38 2.05
C THR A 25 -1.74 6.75 2.89
N ALA A 26 -0.51 6.42 2.49
CA ALA A 26 0.66 6.75 3.31
C ALA A 26 0.91 8.26 3.49
N ASN A 27 0.35 9.11 2.63
CA ASN A 27 0.48 10.57 2.75
C ASN A 27 -0.62 11.18 3.64
N ILE A 28 -1.81 10.55 3.70
CA ILE A 28 -2.94 11.01 4.52
C ILE A 28 -2.89 10.40 5.94
N THR A 29 -2.57 9.12 6.08
CA THR A 29 -2.44 8.42 7.37
C THR A 29 -1.02 8.43 7.94
N GLY A 30 -0.05 8.98 7.20
CA GLY A 30 1.37 9.04 7.55
C GLY A 30 2.15 7.74 7.28
N HIS A 31 1.46 6.60 7.21
CA HIS A 31 2.02 5.30 6.83
C HIS A 31 0.93 4.38 6.28
N ALA A 32 1.31 3.43 5.41
CA ALA A 32 0.49 2.32 4.96
C ALA A 32 0.96 1.03 5.63
N VAL A 33 0.04 0.13 5.98
CA VAL A 33 0.38 -1.19 6.56
C VAL A 33 0.37 -2.23 5.45
N THR A 34 1.47 -2.95 5.28
CA THR A 34 1.60 -4.01 4.27
C THR A 34 2.03 -5.31 4.94
N CYS A 35 1.37 -6.40 4.60
CA CYS A 35 1.70 -7.73 5.10
C CYS A 35 2.62 -8.46 4.13
N VAL A 36 3.82 -8.80 4.61
CA VAL A 36 4.83 -9.52 3.82
C VAL A 36 5.29 -10.70 4.66
N GLU A 37 5.11 -11.91 4.13
CA GLU A 37 5.56 -13.17 4.77
C GLU A 37 5.09 -13.32 6.24
N GLY A 38 3.88 -12.84 6.54
CA GLY A 38 3.28 -12.92 7.87
C GLY A 38 3.77 -11.85 8.86
N VAL A 39 4.52 -10.86 8.39
CA VAL A 39 4.98 -9.71 9.18
C VAL A 39 4.30 -8.44 8.69
N ALA A 40 3.77 -7.65 9.64
CA ALA A 40 3.19 -6.35 9.34
C ALA A 40 4.29 -5.29 9.23
N TYR A 41 4.42 -4.70 8.04
CA TYR A 41 5.32 -3.59 7.76
C TYR A 41 4.55 -2.28 7.68
N LEU A 42 5.18 -1.20 8.15
CA LEU A 42 4.72 0.17 8.00
C LEU A 42 5.55 0.84 6.91
N GLN A 43 4.90 1.15 5.80
CA GLN A 43 5.45 1.87 4.67
C GLN A 43 5.17 3.37 4.81
N PHE A 44 6.22 4.15 5.02
CA PHE A 44 6.19 5.61 4.99
C PHE A 44 6.49 6.13 3.58
N PRO A 45 6.22 7.42 3.30
CA PRO A 45 6.61 8.04 2.03
C PRO A 45 8.12 7.92 1.72
N SER A 46 8.98 7.96 2.74
CA SER A 46 10.45 7.94 2.62
C SER A 46 11.14 6.73 3.26
N GLY A 47 10.43 5.67 3.63
CA GLY A 47 11.05 4.51 4.28
C GLY A 47 10.09 3.40 4.67
N VAL A 48 10.62 2.32 5.24
CA VAL A 48 9.85 1.16 5.72
C VAL A 48 10.38 0.72 7.07
N THR A 49 9.50 0.27 7.96
CA THR A 49 9.86 -0.38 9.23
C THR A 49 8.86 -1.49 9.56
N VAL A 50 9.20 -2.38 10.48
CA VAL A 50 8.25 -3.39 10.99
C VAL A 50 7.34 -2.79 12.05
N GLN A 51 6.08 -3.22 12.09
CA GLN A 51 5.17 -2.86 13.16
C GLN A 51 5.50 -3.67 14.41
N TYR A 52 5.57 -3.01 15.56
CA TYR A 52 5.72 -3.68 16.85
C TYR A 52 4.38 -3.72 17.59
N ASP A 53 4.16 -4.77 18.38
CA ASP A 53 3.07 -4.84 19.35
C ASP A 53 3.40 -4.07 20.64
N ARG A 54 2.45 -3.99 21.57
CA ARG A 54 2.65 -3.29 22.85
C ARG A 54 3.70 -3.96 23.75
N SER A 55 4.06 -5.21 23.49
CA SER A 55 5.10 -5.94 24.20
C SER A 55 6.48 -5.78 23.58
N GLY A 56 6.59 -5.03 22.48
CA GLY A 56 7.85 -4.81 21.76
C GLY A 56 8.24 -5.94 20.81
N ARG A 57 7.33 -6.89 20.52
CA ARG A 57 7.58 -7.95 19.53
C ARG A 57 7.11 -7.50 18.15
N ILE A 58 7.69 -8.09 17.12
CA ILE A 58 7.24 -7.86 15.74
C ILE A 58 5.80 -8.36 15.62
N LYS A 59 4.92 -7.47 15.16
CA LYS A 59 3.52 -7.77 14.96
C LYS A 59 3.35 -8.58 13.68
N THR A 60 2.73 -9.74 13.81
CA THR A 60 2.42 -10.61 12.68
C THR A 60 1.07 -10.25 12.07
N CYS A 61 0.93 -10.66 10.82
CA CYS A 61 -0.31 -10.84 10.10
C CYS A 61 -0.20 -12.17 9.32
#